data_AF-A0A7C9NTD9-F1
#
_entry.id   AF-A0A7C9NTD9-F1
#
_cell.length_a   1.000
_cell.length_b   1.000
_cell.length_c   1.000
_cell.angle_alpha   90.00
_cell.angle_beta   90.00
_cell.angle_gamma   90.00
#
_symmetry.space_group_name_H-M   'P 1'
#
loop_
_entity.id
_entity.type
_entity.pdbx_description
1 polymer ?
#
loop_
_entity_poly.entity_id
_entity_poly.type
_entity_poly.pdbx_seq_one_letter_code
_entity_poly.pdbx_strand_id
1 'polypeptide(L)'
;MLKILFIMLALVMPSLALAQSAGLPVFTSTPAAGGGQAYTLSLQTLLLLTSLSFLPAAMLMMTSFTRIIIVLSLLRSALGTQSSPPNQVLIGLALFLTLFVMGPTFDKIYVEAYQPLSENRIQMQEALDKGAVPLRAFMMKQTRETDLALFV
;
A
#
# COMPACT_ATOMS: atom_id res chain seq x y z
N MET A 1 -47.16 4.63 43.27
CA MET A 1 -46.36 3.40 43.11
C MET A 1 -45.75 3.25 41.72
N LEU A 2 -46.45 3.56 40.62
CA LEU A 2 -45.95 3.39 39.25
C LEU A 2 -44.68 4.20 38.90
N LYS A 3 -44.50 5.41 39.45
CA LYS A 3 -43.31 6.25 39.23
C LYS A 3 -42.02 5.68 39.85
N ILE A 4 -42.13 4.99 40.99
CA ILE A 4 -40.97 4.41 41.68
C ILE A 4 -40.46 3.19 40.92
N LEU A 5 -41.39 2.39 40.35
CA LEU A 5 -41.05 1.26 39.48
C LEU A 5 -40.30 1.71 38.21
N PHE A 6 -40.70 2.84 37.63
CA PHE A 6 -40.06 3.38 36.42
C PHE A 6 -38.64 3.92 36.68
N ILE A 7 -38.43 4.56 37.83
CA ILE A 7 -37.10 5.04 38.26
C ILE A 7 -36.19 3.85 38.58
N MET A 8 -36.71 2.79 39.20
CA MET A 8 -35.92 1.60 39.49
C MET A 8 -35.54 0.84 38.21
N LEU A 9 -36.43 0.80 37.22
CA LEU A 9 -36.15 0.22 35.90
C LEU A 9 -35.09 1.03 35.13
N ALA A 10 -35.13 2.37 35.21
CA ALA A 10 -34.14 3.24 34.59
C ALA A 10 -32.75 3.10 35.26
N LEU A 11 -32.69 2.79 36.55
CA LEU A 11 -31.43 2.58 37.29
C LEU A 11 -30.76 1.23 37.00
N VAL A 12 -31.50 0.25 36.48
CA VAL A 12 -30.99 -1.09 36.12
C VAL A 12 -30.56 -1.19 34.65
N MET A 13 -31.03 -0.29 33.78
CA MET A 13 -30.56 -0.22 32.39
C MET A 13 -29.04 -0.10 32.20
N PRO A 14 -28.26 0.62 33.05
CA PRO A 14 -26.81 0.66 32.89
C PRO A 14 -26.07 -0.65 33.24
N SER A 15 -26.72 -1.66 33.87
CA SER A 15 -26.06 -2.95 34.13
C SER A 15 -26.17 -3.94 32.97
N LEU A 16 -27.04 -3.69 32.00
CA LEU A 16 -27.11 -4.42 30.72
C LEU A 16 -26.22 -3.80 29.63
N ALA A 17 -25.64 -2.63 29.89
CA ALA A 17 -24.46 -2.21 29.16
C ALA A 17 -23.31 -3.12 29.61
N LEU A 18 -23.15 -4.26 28.91
CA LEU A 18 -21.86 -4.91 28.77
C LEU A 18 -20.91 -3.81 28.34
N ALA A 19 -20.17 -3.27 29.31
CA ALA A 19 -19.00 -2.46 29.03
C ALA A 19 -18.14 -3.34 28.15
N GLN A 20 -18.20 -3.09 26.84
CA GLN A 20 -17.21 -3.58 25.92
C GLN A 20 -15.94 -2.98 26.47
N SER A 21 -15.17 -3.79 27.19
CA SER A 21 -13.82 -3.45 27.62
C SER A 21 -13.01 -3.35 26.34
N ALA A 22 -13.21 -2.26 25.61
CA ALA A 22 -12.32 -1.75 24.60
C ALA A 22 -11.09 -1.20 25.35
N GLY A 23 -10.43 -2.05 26.13
CA GLY A 23 -9.00 -1.95 26.25
C GLY A 23 -8.51 -2.05 24.81
N LEU A 24 -7.92 -0.97 24.30
CA LEU A 24 -7.48 -0.86 22.92
C LEU A 24 -6.78 -2.18 22.54
N PRO A 25 -7.39 -3.02 21.66
CA PRO A 25 -6.76 -4.26 21.23
C PRO A 25 -5.46 -3.98 20.46
N VAL A 26 -5.13 -2.71 20.22
CA VAL A 26 -3.96 -2.21 19.52
C VAL A 26 -2.64 -2.61 20.20
N PHE A 27 -2.60 -3.02 21.47
CA PHE A 27 -1.31 -3.27 22.15
C PHE A 27 -1.15 -4.62 22.85
N THR A 28 -2.06 -5.58 22.69
CA THR A 28 -1.93 -6.89 23.37
C THR A 28 -1.35 -7.95 22.43
N SER A 29 -0.02 -8.12 22.44
CA SER A 29 0.62 -9.31 21.84
C SER A 29 0.17 -10.52 22.64
N THR A 30 -0.57 -11.44 22.01
CA THR A 30 -0.86 -12.73 22.64
C THR A 30 0.25 -13.69 22.20
N PRO A 31 1.03 -14.29 23.11
CA PRO A 31 2.05 -15.25 22.72
C PRO A 31 1.38 -16.46 22.06
N ALA A 32 1.70 -16.74 20.80
CA ALA A 32 1.31 -18.01 20.18
C ALA A 32 2.22 -19.12 20.73
N ALA A 33 1.65 -20.31 20.94
CA ALA A 33 2.41 -21.49 21.31
C ALA A 33 3.47 -21.77 20.21
N GLY A 34 4.75 -21.53 20.52
CA GLY A 34 5.87 -21.69 19.58
C GLY A 34 6.78 -20.46 19.39
N GLY A 35 6.61 -19.38 20.15
CA GLY A 35 7.52 -18.22 20.09
C GLY A 35 7.19 -17.22 18.96
N GLY A 36 6.05 -17.39 18.29
CA GLY A 36 5.49 -16.39 17.37
C GLY A 36 4.64 -15.37 18.11
N GLN A 37 4.79 -14.09 17.76
CA GLN A 37 3.91 -13.03 18.27
C GLN A 37 2.66 -12.98 17.41
N ALA A 38 1.51 -13.40 17.94
CA ALA A 38 0.23 -13.15 17.30
C ALA A 38 -0.17 -11.69 17.58
N TYR A 39 -0.05 -10.83 16.56
CA TYR A 39 -0.63 -9.50 16.59
C TYR A 39 -2.15 -9.62 16.70
N THR A 40 -2.79 -8.71 17.43
CA THR A 40 -4.25 -8.67 17.45
C THR A 40 -4.80 -8.43 16.05
N LEU A 41 -5.97 -9.00 15.74
CA LEU A 41 -6.65 -8.80 14.46
C LEU A 41 -6.83 -7.31 14.12
N SER A 42 -6.98 -6.46 15.13
CA SER A 42 -7.06 -5.01 14.99
C SER A 42 -5.74 -4.37 14.51
N LEU A 43 -4.58 -4.81 15.03
CA LEU A 43 -3.28 -4.35 14.54
C LEU A 43 -3.00 -4.82 13.11
N GLN A 44 -3.33 -6.07 12.80
CA GLN A 44 -3.12 -6.64 11.48
C GLN A 44 -3.97 -5.92 10.41
N THR A 45 -5.23 -5.62 10.72
CA THR A 45 -6.10 -4.86 9.81
C THR A 45 -5.66 -3.40 9.67
N LEU A 46 -5.19 -2.76 10.75
CA LEU A 46 -4.61 -1.41 10.67
C LEU A 46 -3.41 -1.38 9.71
N LEU A 47 -2.43 -2.26 9.90
CA LEU A 47 -1.24 -2.35 9.03
C LEU A 47 -1.61 -2.68 7.58
N LEU A 48 -2.59 -3.55 7.36
CA LEU A 48 -3.10 -3.87 6.03
C LEU A 48 -3.70 -2.63 5.35
N LEU A 49 -4.55 -1.87 6.04
CA LEU A 49 -5.16 -0.67 5.46
C LEU A 49 -4.13 0.44 5.21
N THR A 50 -3.19 0.63 6.13
CA THR A 50 -2.10 1.60 5.95
C THR A 50 -1.24 1.23 4.75
N SER A 51 -0.80 -0.02 4.66
CA SER A 51 0.00 -0.49 3.51
C SER A 51 -0.79 -0.37 2.20
N LEU A 52 -2.07 -0.74 2.16
CA LEU A 52 -2.90 -0.65 0.96
C LEU A 52 -3.05 0.79 0.45
N SER A 53 -3.11 1.78 1.35
CA SER A 53 -3.17 3.19 0.97
C SER A 53 -1.86 3.74 0.40
N PHE A 54 -0.72 3.24 0.88
CA PHE A 54 0.61 3.69 0.46
C PHE A 54 1.13 2.98 -0.79
N LEU A 55 0.80 1.69 -0.93
CA LEU A 55 1.23 0.80 -2.01
C LEU A 55 1.06 1.40 -3.42
N PRO A 56 -0.09 1.99 -3.82
CA PRO A 56 -0.22 2.54 -5.17
C PRO A 56 0.76 3.69 -5.44
N ALA A 57 0.98 4.58 -4.47
CA ALA A 57 1.92 5.68 -4.62
C ALA A 57 3.36 5.17 -4.71
N ALA A 58 3.73 4.20 -3.86
CA ALA A 58 5.04 3.58 -3.88
C ALA A 58 5.31 2.88 -5.22
N MET A 59 4.33 2.13 -5.75
CA MET A 59 4.46 1.48 -7.05
C MET A 59 4.73 2.48 -8.18
N LEU A 60 3.99 3.60 -8.22
CA LEU A 60 4.23 4.63 -9.22
C LEU A 60 5.64 5.24 -9.10
N MET A 61 6.11 5.50 -7.88
CA MET A 61 7.45 6.07 -7.64
C MET A 61 8.60 5.13 -8.00
N MET A 62 8.39 3.81 -7.92
CA MET A 62 9.39 2.81 -8.32
C MET A 62 9.44 2.54 -9.84
N THR A 63 8.58 3.19 -10.63
CA THR A 63 8.48 2.99 -12.09
C THR A 63 8.90 4.25 -12.86
N SER A 64 8.78 4.22 -14.19
CA SER A 64 9.01 5.40 -15.05
C SER A 64 7.98 6.51 -14.89
N PHE A 65 6.87 6.29 -14.18
CA PHE A 65 5.74 7.22 -14.09
C PHE A 65 6.17 8.63 -13.67
N THR A 66 6.95 8.75 -12.59
CA THR A 66 7.37 10.04 -12.02
C THR A 66 8.11 10.91 -13.03
N ARG A 67 9.02 10.34 -13.82
CA ARG A 67 9.77 11.10 -14.84
C ARG A 67 8.83 11.57 -15.96
N ILE A 68 7.94 10.69 -16.42
CA ILE A 68 7.02 10.99 -17.53
C ILE A 68 6.04 12.09 -17.12
N ILE A 69 5.39 11.98 -15.96
CA ILE A 69 4.39 12.98 -15.53
C ILE A 69 5.02 14.35 -15.28
N ILE A 70 6.24 14.41 -14.73
CA ILE A 70 6.95 15.67 -14.52
C ILE A 70 7.27 16.33 -15.86
N VAL A 71 7.84 15.60 -16.82
CA VAL A 71 8.14 16.14 -18.15
C VAL A 71 6.86 16.65 -18.84
N LEU A 72 5.79 15.86 -18.83
CA LEU A 72 4.50 16.28 -19.41
C LEU A 72 3.91 17.51 -18.71
N SER A 73 4.04 17.61 -17.39
CA SER A 73 3.57 18.77 -16.62
C SER A 73 4.39 20.02 -16.93
N LEU A 74 5.72 19.90 -17.03
CA LEU A 74 6.61 21.00 -17.43
C LEU A 74 6.31 21.46 -18.86
N LEU A 75 6.07 20.54 -19.79
CA LEU A 75 5.67 20.86 -21.16
C LEU A 75 4.36 21.64 -21.17
N ARG A 76 3.36 21.23 -20.38
CA ARG A 76 2.11 22.00 -20.26
C ARG A 76 2.37 23.42 -19.77
N SER A 77 3.19 23.61 -18.74
CA SER A 77 3.52 24.95 -18.24
C SER A 77 4.23 25.79 -19.29
N ALA A 78 5.08 25.18 -20.12
CA ALA A 78 5.78 25.85 -21.21
C ALA A 78 4.87 26.30 -22.36
N LEU A 79 3.72 25.64 -22.57
CA LEU A 79 2.76 26.01 -23.63
C LEU A 79 1.99 27.32 -23.34
N GLY A 80 2.05 27.85 -22.11
CA GLY A 80 1.39 29.10 -21.74
C GLY A 80 -0.13 29.06 -21.79
N THR A 81 -0.74 27.88 -21.97
CA THR A 81 -2.19 27.68 -22.04
C THR A 81 -2.76 27.41 -20.65
N GLN A 82 -3.80 28.16 -20.25
CA GLN A 82 -4.29 28.20 -18.86
C GLN A 82 -5.01 26.92 -18.38
N SER A 83 -5.34 25.97 -19.26
CA SER A 83 -6.13 24.79 -18.86
C SER A 83 -6.01 23.57 -19.78
N SER A 84 -5.42 23.73 -20.97
CA SER A 84 -5.18 22.62 -21.88
C SER A 84 -3.72 22.18 -21.78
N PRO A 85 -3.40 20.87 -21.64
CA PRO A 85 -4.30 19.73 -21.38
C PRO A 85 -4.67 19.55 -19.89
N PRO A 86 -5.84 18.94 -19.57
CA PRO A 86 -6.28 18.74 -18.19
C PRO A 86 -5.41 17.70 -17.45
N ASN A 87 -5.27 17.84 -16.13
CA ASN A 87 -4.44 16.96 -15.28
C ASN A 87 -4.77 15.47 -15.46
N GLN A 88 -6.06 15.14 -15.58
CA GLN A 88 -6.51 13.75 -15.75
C GLN A 88 -5.98 13.12 -17.05
N VAL A 89 -5.90 13.90 -18.14
CA VAL A 89 -5.36 13.43 -19.42
C VAL A 89 -3.85 13.21 -19.32
N LEU A 90 -3.12 14.12 -18.66
CA LEU A 90 -1.68 13.94 -18.44
C LEU A 90 -1.37 12.69 -17.61
N ILE A 91 -2.15 12.43 -16.56
CA ILE A 91 -2.01 11.23 -15.74
C ILE A 91 -2.31 9.97 -16.57
N GLY A 92 -3.40 9.98 -17.36
CA GLY A 92 -3.74 8.87 -18.25
C GLY A 92 -2.64 8.57 -19.26
N LEU A 93 -2.12 9.60 -19.95
CA LEU A 93 -0.99 9.47 -20.87
C LEU A 93 0.26 8.94 -20.17
N ALA A 94 0.57 9.46 -18.99
CA ALA A 94 1.74 9.02 -18.22
C ALA A 94 1.63 7.55 -17.80
N LEU A 95 0.43 7.08 -17.41
CA LEU A 95 0.20 5.68 -17.07
C LEU A 95 0.36 4.77 -18.29
N PHE A 96 -0.23 5.11 -19.44
CA PHE A 96 -0.08 4.31 -20.65
C PHE A 96 1.38 4.22 -21.13
N LEU A 97 2.10 5.34 -21.13
CA LEU A 97 3.52 5.35 -21.47
C LEU A 97 4.35 4.57 -20.45
N THR A 98 3.98 4.60 -19.17
CA THR A 98 4.64 3.79 -18.14
C THR A 98 4.44 2.31 -18.39
N LEU A 99 3.22 1.85 -18.69
CA LEU A 99 2.96 0.45 -19.02
C LEU A 99 3.77 0.00 -20.25
N PHE A 100 3.86 0.86 -21.26
CA PHE A 100 4.66 0.58 -22.46
C PHE A 100 6.16 0.45 -22.14
N VAL A 101 6.73 1.39 -21.39
CA VAL A 101 8.16 1.39 -21.04
C VAL A 101 8.50 0.26 -20.05
N MET A 102 7.59 -0.06 -19.14
CA MET A 102 7.78 -1.08 -18.10
C MET A 102 7.43 -2.49 -18.56
N GLY A 103 6.89 -2.69 -19.78
CA GLY A 103 6.56 -3.99 -20.36
C GLY A 103 7.57 -5.11 -20.06
N PRO A 104 8.86 -4.98 -20.43
CA PRO A 104 9.85 -6.04 -20.19
C PRO A 104 10.12 -6.32 -18.71
N THR A 105 9.90 -5.35 -17.82
CA THR A 105 10.05 -5.52 -16.37
C THR A 105 8.85 -6.28 -15.82
N PHE A 106 7.62 -5.94 -16.25
CA PHE A 106 6.41 -6.66 -15.84
C PHE A 106 6.37 -8.09 -16.36
N ASP A 107 6.84 -8.35 -17.58
CA ASP A 107 6.94 -9.70 -18.13
C ASP A 107 7.85 -10.60 -17.28
N LYS A 108 9.00 -10.08 -16.83
CA LYS A 108 9.89 -10.81 -15.92
C LYS A 108 9.24 -11.09 -14.58
N ILE A 109 8.59 -10.10 -13.98
CA ILE A 109 7.86 -10.28 -12.72
C ILE A 109 6.76 -11.34 -12.88
N TYR A 110 6.07 -11.35 -14.02
CA TYR A 110 5.02 -12.32 -14.31
C TYR A 110 5.57 -13.76 -14.33
N VAL A 111 6.64 -14.00 -15.08
CA VAL A 111 7.23 -15.34 -15.26
C VAL A 111 7.97 -15.81 -13.99
N GLU A 112 8.72 -14.92 -13.33
CA GLU A 112 9.62 -15.31 -12.23
C GLU A 112 8.94 -15.32 -10.85
N ALA A 113 7.89 -14.49 -10.65
CA ALA A 113 7.22 -14.35 -9.36
C ALA A 113 5.75 -14.77 -9.41
N TYR A 114 4.96 -14.20 -10.33
CA TYR A 114 3.51 -14.41 -10.32
C TYR A 114 3.09 -15.83 -10.74
N GLN A 115 3.61 -16.33 -11.85
CA GLN A 115 3.30 -17.67 -12.35
C GLN A 115 3.64 -18.78 -11.33
N PRO A 116 4.86 -18.87 -10.77
CA PRO A 116 5.17 -19.89 -9.78
C PRO A 116 4.39 -19.72 -8.47
N LEU A 117 4.01 -18.50 -8.10
CA LEU A 117 3.13 -18.26 -6.93
C LEU A 117 1.72 -18.78 -7.18
N SER A 118 1.16 -18.53 -8.37
CA SER A 118 -0.17 -19.01 -8.79
C SER A 118 -0.22 -20.54 -8.83
N GLU A 119 0.88 -21.17 -9.25
CA GLU A 119 1.04 -22.63 -9.28
C GLU A 119 1.42 -23.22 -7.90
N ASN A 120 1.43 -22.41 -6.83
CA ASN A 120 1.83 -22.79 -5.47
C ASN A 120 3.22 -23.44 -5.36
N ARG A 121 4.13 -23.13 -6.30
CA ARG A 121 5.51 -23.63 -6.29
C ARG A 121 6.41 -22.85 -5.34
N ILE A 122 6.07 -21.60 -5.05
CA ILE A 122 6.82 -20.72 -4.15
C ILE A 122 5.87 -20.06 -3.13
N GLN A 123 6.41 -19.70 -1.96
CA GLN A 123 5.67 -18.92 -0.97
C GLN A 123 5.63 -17.44 -1.34
N MET A 124 4.66 -16.69 -0.78
CA MET A 124 4.52 -15.25 -1.01
C MET A 124 5.82 -14.48 -0.73
N GLN A 125 6.55 -14.83 0.32
CA GLN A 125 7.80 -14.16 0.68
C GLN A 125 8.85 -14.29 -0.44
N GLU A 126 9.02 -15.49 -0.98
CA GLU A 126 9.97 -15.76 -2.07
C GLU A 126 9.52 -15.11 -3.39
N ALA A 127 8.21 -15.03 -3.63
CA ALA A 127 7.66 -14.32 -4.79
C ALA A 127 7.96 -12.82 -4.73
N LEU A 128 7.89 -12.20 -3.54
CA LEU A 128 8.25 -10.81 -3.34
C LEU A 128 9.76 -10.58 -3.57
N ASP A 129 10.60 -11.47 -3.06
CA ASP A 129 12.06 -11.38 -3.24
C ASP A 129 12.45 -11.49 -4.73
N LYS A 130 11.88 -12.48 -5.45
CA LYS A 130 12.10 -12.64 -6.90
C LYS A 130 11.54 -11.46 -7.70
N GLY A 131 10.34 -10.99 -7.36
CA GLY A 131 9.72 -9.84 -8.02
C GLY A 131 10.46 -8.52 -7.80
N ALA A 132 11.19 -8.37 -6.69
CA ALA A 132 12.00 -7.19 -6.41
C ALA A 132 13.26 -7.10 -7.28
N VAL A 133 13.80 -8.22 -7.77
CA VAL A 133 15.02 -8.25 -8.60
C VAL A 133 14.88 -7.45 -9.91
N PRO A 134 13.86 -7.68 -10.77
CA PRO A 134 13.70 -6.92 -12.01
C PRO A 134 13.39 -5.44 -11.76
N LEU A 135 12.66 -5.10 -10.69
CA LEU A 135 12.42 -3.71 -10.28
C LEU A 135 13.73 -3.03 -9.87
N ARG A 136 14.54 -3.67 -9.03
CA ARG A 136 15.85 -3.16 -8.62
C ARG A 136 16.77 -2.98 -9.82
N ALA A 137 16.82 -3.95 -10.73
CA ALA A 137 17.62 -3.84 -11.96
C ALA A 137 17.18 -2.65 -12.83
N PHE A 138 15.88 -2.41 -12.96
CA PHE A 138 15.35 -1.23 -13.65
C PHE A 138 15.80 0.07 -12.97
N MET A 139 15.67 0.17 -11.66
CA MET A 139 16.08 1.35 -10.89
C MET A 139 17.58 1.61 -11.02
N MET A 140 18.42 0.59 -10.82
CA MET A 140 19.88 0.72 -10.92
C MET A 140 20.34 1.19 -12.30
N LYS A 141 19.63 0.82 -13.37
CA LYS A 141 19.92 1.31 -14.72
C LYS A 141 19.61 2.81 -14.90
N GLN A 142 18.74 3.37 -14.05
CA GLN A 142 18.30 4.77 -14.13
C GLN A 142 18.94 5.68 -13.06
N THR A 143 19.49 5.09 -12.00
CA THR A 143 20.20 5.80 -10.93
C THR A 143 21.61 6.17 -11.37
N ARG A 144 22.03 7.40 -11.11
CA ARG A 144 23.41 7.84 -11.40
C ARG A 144 24.34 7.29 -10.33
N GLU A 145 25.53 6.87 -10.74
CA GLU A 145 26.55 6.35 -9.80
C GLU A 145 26.93 7.39 -8.74
N THR A 146 26.97 8.67 -9.10
CA THR A 146 27.22 9.78 -8.16
C THR A 146 26.14 9.89 -7.09
N ASP A 147 24.88 9.68 -7.47
CA ASP A 147 23.76 9.77 -6.54
C ASP A 147 23.76 8.55 -5.62
N LEU A 148 24.09 7.36 -6.15
CA LEU A 148 24.22 6.13 -5.35
C LEU A 148 25.36 6.25 -4.32
N ALA A 149 26.52 6.78 -4.72
CA ALA A 149 27.70 6.92 -3.87
C ALA A 149 27.47 7.88 -2.69
N LEU A 150 26.49 8.79 -2.77
CA LEU A 150 26.17 9.69 -1.67
C LEU A 150 25.45 8.99 -0.51
N PHE A 151 24.76 7.87 -0.77
CA PHE A 151 23.95 7.14 0.21
C PHE A 151 24.59 5.83 0.72
N VAL A 152 25.83 5.54 0.31
CA VAL A 152 26.64 4.38 0.76
C VAL A 152 27.81 4.87 1.61
#